data_AF-A0A8X7MT90-F1
#
_entry.id   AF-A0A8X7MT90-F1
#
_cell.length_a   1.000
_cell.length_b   1.000
_cell.length_c   1.000
_cell.angle_alpha   90.00
_cell.angle_beta   90.00
_cell.angle_gamma   90.00
#
_symmetry.space_group_name_H-M   'P 1'
#
loop_
_entity.id
_entity.type
_entity.pdbx_description
1 polymer ?
#
loop_
_entity_poly.entity_id
_entity_poly.type
_entity_poly.pdbx_seq_one_letter_code
_entity_poly.pdbx_strand_id
1 'polypeptide(L)'
;MERGADGRFDYVKLADLIKDARAKTIDVLQQIQAIEVFKLCTLNEFCACLELQKLESSDPAVGKSSELPHVHIDNLELHPGLLAQESKPTMPGSGLCPCQTIGRAIVDDAVSLIRTDSVLSMTSASPHSPHGDEQLQSQGGAYNGILSTLLFRVLPGAFIFNSNYALLPFYTHALAKQILKDNGKLD
;
A
#
# COMPACT_ATOMS: atom_id res chain seq x y z
N MET A 1 28.26 3.41 -4.40
CA MET A 1 28.53 4.86 -4.46
C MET A 1 28.80 5.32 -3.04
N GLU A 2 29.90 6.03 -2.81
CA GLU A 2 30.22 6.59 -1.49
C GLU A 2 29.64 8.00 -1.37
N ARG A 3 29.16 8.38 -0.18
CA ARG A 3 28.69 9.76 0.10
C ARG A 3 29.91 10.67 0.27
N GLY A 4 29.78 11.91 -0.19
CA GLY A 4 30.76 12.97 0.06
C GLY A 4 30.81 13.35 1.54
N ALA A 5 31.81 14.16 1.91
CA ALA A 5 31.97 14.69 3.27
C ALA A 5 30.77 15.53 3.77
N ASP A 6 29.89 15.94 2.86
CA ASP A 6 28.62 16.64 3.07
C ASP A 6 27.41 15.71 3.20
N GLY A 7 27.60 14.38 3.13
CA GLY A 7 26.54 13.38 3.18
C GLY A 7 25.74 13.23 1.88
N ARG A 8 26.11 13.95 0.81
CA ARG A 8 25.42 13.88 -0.49
C ARG A 8 26.08 12.89 -1.43
N PHE A 9 25.31 12.37 -2.38
CA PHE A 9 25.83 11.53 -3.46
C PHE A 9 26.38 12.38 -4.60
N ASP A 10 27.34 11.83 -5.34
CA ASP A 10 27.83 12.44 -6.59
C ASP A 10 26.72 12.41 -7.66
N TYR A 11 26.07 13.56 -7.85
CA TYR A 11 24.92 13.73 -8.74
C TYR A 11 25.24 13.46 -10.22
N VAL A 12 26.51 13.55 -10.64
CA VAL A 12 26.91 13.26 -12.03
C VAL A 12 26.89 11.74 -12.27
N LYS A 13 27.47 10.98 -11.35
CA LYS A 13 27.40 9.51 -11.40
C LYS A 13 25.98 8.98 -11.22
N LEU A 14 25.18 9.68 -10.40
CA LEU A 14 23.75 9.40 -10.25
C LEU A 14 22.99 9.60 -11.56
N ALA A 15 23.26 10.69 -12.29
CA ALA A 15 22.63 11.01 -13.55
C ALA A 15 22.95 9.98 -14.67
N ASP A 16 24.14 9.39 -14.66
CA ASP A 16 24.49 8.34 -15.62
C ASP A 16 23.84 7.00 -15.28
N LEU A 17 23.66 6.67 -13.99
CA LEU A 17 22.89 5.49 -13.55
C LEU A 17 21.39 5.62 -13.88
N ILE A 18 20.87 6.85 -13.83
CA ILE A 18 19.50 7.23 -14.19
C ILE A 18 19.21 6.96 -15.68
N LYS A 19 20.16 7.24 -16.57
CA LYS A 19 19.97 7.06 -18.02
C LYS A 19 19.76 5.60 -18.43
N ASP A 20 20.38 4.65 -17.74
CA ASP A 20 20.28 3.21 -18.04
C ASP A 20 19.06 2.51 -17.40
N ALA A 21 18.36 3.17 -16.46
CA ALA A 21 17.30 2.54 -15.68
C ALA A 21 16.11 3.50 -15.45
N ARG A 22 15.26 3.63 -16.48
CA ARG A 22 14.12 4.58 -16.46
C ARG A 22 13.15 4.42 -15.28
N ALA A 23 12.98 3.22 -14.74
CA ALA A 23 12.17 2.98 -13.52
C ALA A 23 12.96 3.33 -12.24
N LYS A 24 14.23 2.93 -12.15
CA LYS A 24 15.09 3.21 -10.98
C LYS A 24 15.34 4.71 -10.80
N THR A 25 15.27 5.48 -11.87
CA THR A 25 15.39 6.95 -11.81
C THR A 25 14.32 7.59 -10.94
N ILE A 26 13.07 7.16 -11.12
CA ILE A 26 11.94 7.71 -10.38
C ILE A 26 12.10 7.33 -8.90
N ASP A 27 12.47 6.07 -8.61
CA ASP A 27 12.69 5.61 -7.24
C ASP A 27 13.80 6.40 -6.53
N VAL A 28 14.91 6.67 -7.23
CA VAL A 28 16.04 7.47 -6.69
C VAL A 28 15.60 8.92 -6.45
N LEU A 29 14.87 9.54 -7.38
CA LEU A 29 14.36 10.90 -7.19
C LEU A 29 13.36 10.96 -6.02
N GLN A 30 12.52 9.94 -5.87
CA GLN A 30 11.60 9.82 -4.74
C GLN A 30 12.34 9.67 -3.42
N GLN A 31 13.42 8.88 -3.37
CA GLN A 31 14.29 8.76 -2.19
C GLN A 31 14.95 10.08 -1.82
N ILE A 32 15.50 10.81 -2.80
CA ILE A 32 16.10 12.13 -2.57
C ILE A 32 15.04 13.10 -2.02
N GLN A 33 13.85 13.14 -2.64
CA GLN A 33 12.77 14.01 -2.18
C GLN A 33 12.29 13.64 -0.77
N ALA A 34 12.16 12.35 -0.46
CA ALA A 34 11.82 11.85 0.88
C ALA A 34 12.78 12.38 1.96
N ILE A 35 14.08 12.42 1.67
CA ILE A 35 15.09 12.86 2.64
C ILE A 35 15.24 14.38 2.66
N GLU A 36 15.28 15.02 1.49
CA GLU A 36 15.59 16.44 1.40
C GLU A 36 14.39 17.33 1.70
N VAL A 37 13.19 16.91 1.29
CA VAL A 37 11.96 17.71 1.41
C VAL A 37 11.12 17.23 2.59
N PHE A 38 10.77 15.94 2.61
CA PHE A 38 9.86 15.40 3.63
C PHE A 38 10.56 15.05 4.94
N LYS A 39 11.90 15.02 4.96
CA LYS A 39 12.72 14.71 6.13
C LYS A 39 12.30 13.39 6.78
N LEU A 40 12.05 12.38 5.97
CA LEU A 40 11.63 11.05 6.46
C LEU A 40 12.74 10.40 7.29
N CYS A 41 12.31 9.59 8.25
CA CYS A 41 13.19 8.79 9.11
C CYS A 41 13.78 7.59 8.35
N THR A 42 14.72 6.89 9.00
CA THR A 42 15.25 5.61 8.55
C THR A 42 14.26 4.47 8.83
N LEU A 43 14.47 3.30 8.21
CA LEU A 43 13.59 2.14 8.41
C LEU A 43 13.50 1.74 9.90
N ASN A 44 14.63 1.66 10.60
CA ASN A 44 14.67 1.20 11.99
C ASN A 44 14.05 2.21 12.98
N GLU A 45 14.16 3.51 12.68
CA GLU A 45 13.44 4.56 13.42
C GLU A 45 11.93 4.45 13.19
N PHE A 46 11.50 4.19 11.95
CA PHE A 46 10.08 4.01 11.63
C PHE A 46 9.49 2.78 12.31
N CYS A 47 10.21 1.64 12.29
CA CYS A 47 9.79 0.45 13.03
C CYS A 47 9.68 0.73 14.52
N ALA A 48 10.62 1.48 15.12
CA ALA A 48 10.54 1.86 16.52
C ALA A 48 9.31 2.73 16.82
N CYS A 49 8.97 3.67 15.93
CA CYS A 49 7.78 4.51 16.06
C CYS A 49 6.47 3.70 16.05
N LEU A 50 6.44 2.57 15.33
CA LEU A 50 5.29 1.68 15.24
C LEU A 50 5.32 0.51 16.25
N GLU A 51 6.28 0.53 17.18
CA GLU A 51 6.52 -0.54 18.16
C GLU A 51 6.73 -1.92 17.49
N LEU A 52 7.41 -1.92 16.35
CA LEU A 52 7.76 -3.11 15.58
C LEU A 52 9.22 -3.52 15.79
N GLN A 53 9.52 -4.79 15.51
CA GLN A 53 10.88 -5.30 15.52
C GLN A 53 11.73 -4.59 14.46
N LYS A 54 12.91 -4.12 14.86
CA LYS A 54 13.90 -3.52 13.96
C LYS A 54 14.52 -4.57 13.05
N LEU A 55 14.96 -4.13 11.88
CA LEU A 55 15.67 -4.99 10.95
C LEU A 55 17.10 -5.19 11.43
N GLU A 56 17.52 -6.45 11.56
CA GLU A 56 18.86 -6.82 12.00
C GLU A 56 19.73 -7.19 10.79
N SER A 57 21.04 -6.97 10.90
CA SER A 57 21.99 -7.30 9.82
C SER A 57 22.03 -8.78 9.42
N SER A 58 21.53 -9.68 10.29
CA SER A 58 21.45 -11.12 10.05
C SER A 58 20.20 -11.56 9.28
N ASP A 59 19.26 -10.64 9.00
CA ASP A 59 18.00 -11.01 8.35
C ASP A 59 18.19 -11.31 6.86
N PRO A 60 17.61 -12.40 6.32
CA PRO A 60 17.75 -12.78 4.91
C PRO A 60 17.19 -11.74 3.94
N ALA A 61 16.28 -10.87 4.41
CA ALA A 61 15.75 -9.72 3.68
C ALA A 61 16.83 -8.66 3.37
N VAL A 62 17.83 -8.50 4.26
CA VAL A 62 18.96 -7.59 4.08
C VAL A 62 19.87 -8.08 2.94
N GLY A 63 20.05 -9.40 2.82
CA GLY A 63 20.93 -10.01 1.81
C GLY A 63 20.55 -9.70 0.35
N LYS A 64 19.26 -9.44 0.06
CA LYS A 64 18.80 -9.06 -1.29
C LYS A 64 19.02 -7.58 -1.62
N SER A 65 19.06 -6.71 -0.61
CA SER A 65 19.29 -5.27 -0.79
C SER A 65 20.77 -4.88 -0.54
N SER A 66 21.58 -5.80 0.01
CA SER A 66 22.97 -5.64 0.42
C SER A 66 24.00 -5.77 -0.73
N GLU A 67 23.59 -5.60 -1.98
CA GLU A 67 24.56 -5.44 -3.08
C GLU A 67 25.48 -4.22 -2.90
N LEU A 68 25.16 -3.34 -1.94
CA LEU A 68 25.99 -2.23 -1.48
C LEU A 68 26.60 -2.55 -0.10
N PRO A 69 27.81 -3.13 -0.03
CA PRO A 69 28.41 -3.68 1.20
C PRO A 69 28.78 -2.66 2.29
N HIS A 70 28.40 -1.38 2.18
CA HIS A 70 28.93 -0.28 3.01
C HIS A 70 27.86 0.55 3.73
N VAL A 71 26.60 0.10 3.77
CA VAL A 71 25.52 0.81 4.50
C VAL A 71 25.24 0.10 5.82
N HIS A 72 25.42 0.82 6.94
CA HIS A 72 24.99 0.34 8.26
C HIS A 72 23.45 0.16 8.26
N ILE A 73 22.93 -0.90 8.86
CA ILE A 73 21.51 -1.25 8.81
C ILE A 73 20.60 -0.13 9.33
N ASP A 74 21.05 0.60 10.35
CA ASP A 74 20.33 1.75 10.90
C ASP A 74 20.25 2.95 9.96
N ASN A 75 21.13 3.03 8.95
CA ASN A 75 21.11 4.11 7.95
C ASN A 75 20.32 3.71 6.70
N LEU A 76 19.60 2.59 6.75
CA LEU A 76 18.78 2.14 5.64
C LEU A 76 17.60 3.10 5.45
N GLU A 77 17.52 3.68 4.26
CA GLU A 77 16.45 4.59 3.89
C GLU A 77 15.09 3.89 3.92
N LEU A 78 14.05 4.63 4.33
CA LEU A 78 12.71 4.07 4.55
C LEU A 78 12.13 3.38 3.31
N HIS A 79 12.12 4.06 2.15
CA HIS A 79 11.52 3.53 0.92
C HIS A 79 12.13 2.19 0.47
N PRO A 80 13.45 2.06 0.24
CA PRO A 80 14.05 0.78 -0.13
C PRO A 80 13.97 -0.24 1.02
N GLY A 81 14.05 0.20 2.27
CA GLY A 81 13.89 -0.66 3.43
C GLY A 81 12.53 -1.36 3.48
N LEU A 82 11.45 -0.63 3.23
CA LEU A 82 10.09 -1.19 3.19
C LEU A 82 9.91 -2.19 2.03
N LEU A 83 10.51 -1.92 0.88
CA LEU A 83 10.48 -2.82 -0.28
C LEU A 83 11.31 -4.09 -0.09
N ALA A 84 12.36 -4.03 0.73
CA ALA A 84 13.21 -5.18 1.04
C ALA A 84 12.57 -6.14 2.05
N GLN A 85 11.59 -5.69 2.83
CA GLN A 85 10.93 -6.52 3.82
C GLN A 85 10.09 -7.63 3.20
N GLU A 86 10.00 -8.75 3.91
CA GLU A 86 9.17 -9.87 3.49
C GLU A 86 7.68 -9.53 3.59
N SER A 87 6.93 -9.88 2.54
CA SER A 87 5.47 -9.79 2.53
C SER A 87 4.86 -10.78 3.51
N LYS A 88 3.76 -10.40 4.17
CA LYS A 88 3.01 -11.34 5.01
C LYS A 88 2.56 -12.58 4.23
N PRO A 89 2.50 -13.77 4.86
CA PRO A 89 1.96 -14.96 4.23
C PRO A 89 0.50 -14.72 3.83
N THR A 90 0.12 -15.24 2.66
CA THR A 90 -1.25 -15.11 2.16
C THR A 90 -2.15 -16.11 2.88
N MET A 91 -3.30 -15.66 3.37
CA MET A 91 -4.35 -16.49 3.95
C MET A 91 -5.70 -16.21 3.25
N PRO A 92 -6.69 -17.12 3.31
CA PRO A 92 -8.02 -16.84 2.75
C PRO A 92 -8.59 -15.53 3.29
N GLY A 93 -9.00 -14.63 2.39
CA GLY A 93 -9.46 -13.27 2.74
C GLY A 93 -8.37 -12.20 2.76
N SER A 94 -7.09 -12.55 2.54
CA SER A 94 -6.03 -11.56 2.33
C SER A 94 -6.16 -10.90 0.95
N GLY A 95 -6.67 -9.67 0.91
CA GLY A 95 -6.76 -8.88 -0.33
C GLY A 95 -5.43 -8.21 -0.70
N LEU A 96 -4.71 -7.69 0.30
CA LEU A 96 -3.37 -7.13 0.17
C LEU A 96 -2.46 -7.81 1.19
N CYS A 97 -1.28 -8.25 0.77
CA CYS A 97 -0.26 -8.87 1.63
C CYS A 97 0.97 -7.97 1.75
N PRO A 98 0.85 -6.76 2.34
CA PRO A 98 2.01 -5.91 2.52
C PRO A 98 2.96 -6.53 3.56
N CYS A 99 4.21 -6.06 3.61
CA CYS A 99 5.09 -6.37 4.73
C CYS A 99 4.50 -5.84 6.05
N GLN A 100 4.97 -6.35 7.18
CA GLN A 100 4.43 -6.02 8.51
C GLN A 100 4.43 -4.51 8.79
N THR A 101 5.51 -3.81 8.44
CA THR A 101 5.65 -2.37 8.68
C THR A 101 4.69 -1.55 7.83
N ILE A 102 4.60 -1.80 6.51
CA ILE A 102 3.63 -1.11 5.63
C ILE A 102 2.20 -1.40 6.11
N GLY A 103 1.87 -2.66 6.40
CA GLY A 103 0.53 -3.04 6.81
C GLY A 103 0.10 -2.37 8.12
N ARG A 104 1.01 -2.27 9.10
CA ARG A 104 0.72 -1.60 10.37
C ARG A 104 0.56 -0.09 10.18
N ALA A 105 1.46 0.53 9.42
CA ALA A 105 1.40 1.97 9.13
C ALA A 105 0.08 2.37 8.45
N ILE A 106 -0.36 1.62 7.43
CA ILE A 106 -1.62 1.89 6.72
C ILE A 106 -2.82 1.77 7.65
N VAL A 107 -2.85 0.73 8.50
CA VAL A 107 -3.96 0.51 9.43
C VAL A 107 -3.99 1.59 10.51
N ASP A 108 -2.85 1.96 11.08
CA ASP A 108 -2.77 3.00 12.11
C ASP A 108 -3.19 4.37 11.55
N ASP A 109 -2.79 4.70 10.32
CA ASP A 109 -3.22 5.91 9.62
C ASP A 109 -4.74 5.92 9.34
N ALA A 110 -5.27 4.83 8.77
CA ALA A 110 -6.70 4.71 8.50
C ALA A 110 -7.54 4.83 9.77
N VAL A 111 -7.09 4.23 10.87
CA VAL A 111 -7.73 4.32 12.18
C VAL A 111 -7.69 5.75 12.71
N SER A 112 -6.55 6.43 12.59
CA SER A 112 -6.40 7.83 12.98
C SER A 112 -7.38 8.72 12.20
N LEU A 113 -7.44 8.58 10.87
CA LEU A 113 -8.34 9.34 10.00
C LEU A 113 -9.80 9.15 10.40
N ILE A 114 -10.27 7.91 10.57
CA ILE A 114 -11.67 7.63 10.89
C ILE A 114 -12.05 8.16 12.29
N ARG A 115 -11.16 8.03 13.27
CA ARG A 115 -11.46 8.45 14.67
C ARG A 115 -11.34 9.95 14.88
N THR A 116 -10.50 10.62 14.10
CA THR A 116 -10.33 12.07 14.18
C THR A 116 -11.35 12.83 13.35
N ASP A 117 -11.94 12.19 12.34
CA ASP A 117 -13.02 12.75 11.54
C ASP A 117 -14.34 12.79 12.34
N SER A 118 -14.86 14.00 12.54
CA SER A 118 -16.10 14.23 13.28
C SER A 118 -17.36 13.74 12.55
N VAL A 119 -17.31 13.61 11.22
CA VAL A 119 -18.40 13.09 10.37
C VAL A 119 -18.45 11.56 10.42
N LEU A 120 -17.29 10.91 10.52
CA LEU A 120 -17.18 9.45 10.56
C LEU A 120 -17.26 8.87 11.99
N SER A 121 -16.88 9.65 13.00
CA SER A 121 -16.91 9.21 14.39
C SER A 121 -18.34 9.16 14.95
N MET A 122 -18.70 8.03 15.58
CA MET A 122 -20.03 7.73 16.15
C MET A 122 -20.46 8.68 17.29
N THR A 123 -19.61 9.61 17.71
CA THR A 123 -19.86 10.54 18.82
C THR A 123 -20.63 11.80 18.42
N SER A 124 -20.67 12.14 17.12
CA SER A 124 -21.47 13.24 16.62
C SER A 124 -22.89 12.75 16.28
N ALA A 125 -23.90 13.59 16.52
CA ALA A 125 -25.22 13.33 15.94
C ALA A 125 -25.03 13.21 14.41
N SER A 126 -25.34 12.04 13.83
CA SER A 126 -25.00 11.73 12.45
C SER A 126 -25.38 12.89 11.53
N PRO A 127 -24.44 13.52 10.81
CA PRO A 127 -24.76 14.55 9.84
C PRO A 127 -25.52 13.98 8.62
N HIS A 128 -25.67 12.67 8.54
CA HIS A 128 -26.32 11.97 7.45
C HIS A 128 -27.83 11.86 7.69
N SER A 129 -28.60 12.16 6.65
CA SER A 129 -30.03 11.79 6.64
C SER A 129 -30.16 10.25 6.60
N PRO A 130 -31.23 9.66 7.16
CA PRO A 130 -31.44 8.21 7.11
C PRO A 130 -31.42 7.64 5.67
N HIS A 131 -31.90 8.40 4.69
CA HIS A 131 -31.82 8.04 3.27
C HIS A 131 -30.37 8.02 2.73
N GLY A 132 -29.48 8.80 3.31
CA GLY A 132 -28.05 8.81 2.98
C GLY A 132 -27.34 7.56 3.50
N ASP A 133 -27.67 7.11 4.71
CA ASP A 133 -27.10 5.89 5.29
C ASP A 133 -27.53 4.62 4.53
N GLU A 134 -28.76 4.59 4.01
CA GLU A 134 -29.22 3.53 3.12
C GLU A 134 -28.42 3.44 1.81
N GLN A 135 -27.83 4.54 1.35
CA GLN A 135 -27.03 4.54 0.11
C GLN A 135 -25.68 3.82 0.27
N LEU A 136 -25.20 3.65 1.50
CA LEU A 136 -23.93 2.97 1.82
C LEU A 136 -24.03 1.44 1.74
N GLN A 137 -25.22 0.89 1.54
CA GLN A 137 -25.42 -0.55 1.43
C GLN A 137 -24.76 -1.12 0.16
N SER A 138 -23.92 -2.15 0.36
CA SER A 138 -23.27 -2.92 -0.70
C SER A 138 -24.31 -3.67 -1.54
N GLN A 139 -24.12 -3.71 -2.86
CA GLN A 139 -24.82 -4.67 -3.70
C GLN A 139 -24.43 -6.11 -3.30
N GLY A 140 -25.39 -7.03 -3.39
CA GLY A 140 -25.14 -8.45 -3.17
C GLY A 140 -24.15 -9.01 -4.21
N GLY A 141 -23.26 -9.90 -3.77
CA GLY A 141 -22.25 -10.52 -4.65
C GLY A 141 -20.95 -9.73 -4.81
N ALA A 142 -20.86 -8.51 -4.26
CA ALA A 142 -19.65 -7.69 -4.28
C ALA A 142 -18.78 -7.81 -3.03
N TYR A 143 -19.03 -8.82 -2.16
CA TYR A 143 -18.27 -9.06 -0.93
C TYR A 143 -18.09 -7.80 -0.04
N ASN A 144 -19.18 -7.05 0.16
CA ASN A 144 -19.22 -5.76 0.88
C ASN A 144 -18.51 -4.59 0.18
N GLY A 145 -18.08 -4.75 -1.08
CA GLY A 145 -17.51 -3.69 -1.89
C GLY A 145 -18.57 -2.71 -2.39
N ILE A 146 -18.40 -1.42 -2.07
CA ILE A 146 -19.32 -0.34 -2.45
C ILE A 146 -19.18 0.08 -3.92
N LEU A 147 -18.02 -0.15 -4.54
CA LEU A 147 -17.74 0.32 -5.90
C LEU A 147 -18.70 -0.29 -6.93
N SER A 148 -19.12 -1.54 -6.74
CA SER A 148 -20.12 -2.20 -7.60
C SER A 148 -21.46 -1.46 -7.57
N THR A 149 -21.91 -1.04 -6.38
CA THR A 149 -23.11 -0.20 -6.20
C THR A 149 -23.00 1.10 -6.98
N LEU A 150 -21.83 1.74 -6.96
CA LEU A 150 -21.59 2.97 -7.71
C LEU A 150 -21.64 2.73 -9.22
N LEU A 151 -21.02 1.66 -9.72
CA LEU A 151 -21.01 1.32 -11.15
C LEU A 151 -22.43 1.11 -11.68
N PHE A 152 -23.27 0.36 -10.96
CA PHE A 152 -24.66 0.13 -11.38
C PHE A 152 -25.54 1.38 -11.32
N ARG A 153 -25.26 2.32 -10.40
CA ARG A 153 -26.01 3.57 -10.27
C ARG A 153 -25.59 4.63 -11.29
N VAL A 154 -24.28 4.80 -11.51
CA VAL A 154 -23.72 5.85 -12.38
C VAL A 154 -23.83 5.48 -13.85
N LEU A 155 -23.77 4.18 -14.18
CA LEU A 155 -23.80 3.67 -15.56
C LEU A 155 -25.01 2.73 -15.77
N PRO A 156 -26.25 3.25 -15.71
CA PRO A 156 -27.44 2.42 -15.86
C PRO A 156 -27.48 1.77 -17.25
N GLY A 157 -27.70 0.45 -17.29
CA GLY A 157 -27.79 -0.33 -18.53
C GLY A 157 -26.44 -0.71 -19.16
N ALA A 158 -25.31 -0.21 -18.66
CA ALA A 158 -23.99 -0.62 -19.15
C ALA A 158 -23.60 -2.04 -18.70
N PHE A 159 -24.14 -2.49 -17.57
CA PHE A 159 -23.86 -3.79 -16.98
C PHE A 159 -25.16 -4.52 -16.64
N ILE A 160 -25.18 -5.84 -16.85
CA ILE A 160 -26.23 -6.71 -16.31
C ILE A 160 -26.13 -6.75 -14.78
N PHE A 161 -27.25 -6.87 -14.08
CA PHE A 161 -27.32 -6.79 -12.61
C PHE A 161 -26.35 -7.73 -11.87
N ASN A 162 -26.08 -8.91 -12.42
CA ASN A 162 -25.14 -9.90 -11.88
C ASN A 162 -23.80 -9.94 -12.63
N SER A 163 -23.39 -8.83 -13.25
CA SER A 163 -22.15 -8.76 -14.03
C SER A 163 -20.94 -8.94 -13.14
N ASN A 164 -20.16 -9.99 -13.38
CA ASN A 164 -18.89 -10.23 -12.68
C ASN A 164 -17.91 -9.05 -12.82
N TYR A 165 -17.96 -8.32 -13.94
CA TYR A 165 -17.14 -7.12 -14.17
C TYR A 165 -17.51 -5.95 -13.27
N ALA A 166 -18.79 -5.80 -12.95
CA ALA A 166 -19.25 -4.73 -12.07
C ALA A 166 -19.11 -5.12 -10.60
N LEU A 167 -19.29 -6.40 -10.26
CA LEU A 167 -19.14 -6.92 -8.89
C LEU A 167 -17.68 -6.99 -8.45
N LEU A 168 -16.75 -7.32 -9.37
CA LEU A 168 -15.32 -7.48 -9.11
C LEU A 168 -14.47 -6.64 -10.09
N PRO A 169 -14.56 -5.31 -10.06
CA PRO A 169 -14.03 -4.43 -11.12
C PRO A 169 -12.51 -4.35 -11.21
N PHE A 170 -11.79 -4.74 -10.15
CA PHE A 170 -10.32 -4.76 -10.12
C PHE A 170 -9.71 -6.11 -10.46
N TYR A 171 -10.54 -7.11 -10.77
CA TYR A 171 -10.08 -8.43 -11.17
C TYR A 171 -10.17 -8.62 -12.68
N THR A 172 -9.22 -9.37 -13.24
CA THR A 172 -9.34 -9.85 -14.61
C THR A 172 -10.48 -10.87 -14.69
N HIS A 173 -11.10 -11.01 -15.86
CA HIS A 173 -12.24 -11.92 -16.04
C HIS A 173 -11.91 -13.38 -15.67
N ALA A 174 -10.72 -13.85 -16.01
CA ALA A 174 -10.26 -15.20 -15.67
C ALA A 174 -10.20 -15.40 -14.14
N LEU A 175 -9.63 -14.42 -13.42
CA LEU A 175 -9.47 -14.49 -11.97
C LEU A 175 -10.80 -14.33 -11.23
N ALA A 176 -11.66 -13.40 -11.68
CA ALA A 176 -13.01 -13.26 -11.13
C ALA A 176 -13.82 -14.56 -11.26
N LYS A 177 -13.74 -15.24 -12.41
CA LYS A 177 -14.41 -16.53 -12.62
C LYS A 177 -13.86 -17.62 -11.69
N GLN A 178 -12.55 -17.67 -11.51
CA GLN A 178 -11.90 -18.60 -10.59
C GLN A 178 -12.37 -18.35 -9.14
N ILE A 179 -12.34 -17.10 -8.67
CA ILE A 179 -12.81 -16.70 -7.34
C ILE A 179 -14.26 -17.13 -7.12
N LEU A 180 -15.13 -16.94 -8.11
CA LEU A 180 -16.53 -17.32 -8.00
C LEU A 180 -16.74 -18.84 -7.98
N LYS A 181 -15.93 -19.61 -8.73
CA LYS A 181 -15.93 -21.08 -8.68
C LYS A 181 -15.44 -21.59 -7.33
N ASP A 182 -14.33 -21.06 -6.83
CA ASP A 182 -13.74 -21.43 -5.54
C ASP A 182 -14.72 -21.13 -4.38
N ASN A 183 -15.55 -20.09 -4.52
CA ASN A 183 -16.59 -19.73 -3.57
C ASN A 183 -17.95 -20.43 -3.79
N GLY A 184 -18.05 -21.35 -4.77
CA GLY A 184 -19.29 -22.08 -5.07
C GLY A 184 -20.44 -21.20 -5.57
N LYS A 185 -20.13 -20.08 -6.23
CA LYS A 185 -21.10 -19.12 -6.79
C LYS A 185 -21.29 -19.26 -8.30
N LEU A 186 -20.47 -20.07 -8.95
CA LEU A 186 -20.51 -20.31 -10.39
C LEU A 186 -20.23 -21.79 -10.66
N ASP A 187 -21.08 -22.43 -11.47
CA ASP A 187 -20.90 -23.83 -11.87
C ASP A 187 -19.68 -24.00 -12.80
#